data_AF-A0A8B8FGR5-F1
#
_entry.id   AF-A0A8B8FGR5-F1
#
_cell.length_a   1.000
_cell.length_b   1.000
_cell.length_c   1.000
_cell.angle_alpha   90.00
_cell.angle_beta   90.00
_cell.angle_gamma   90.00
#
_symmetry.space_group_name_H-M   'P 1'
#
loop_
_entity.id
_entity.type
_entity.pdbx_description
1 polymer ?
#
loop_
_entity_poly.entity_id
_entity_poly.type
_entity_poly.pdbx_seq_one_letter_code
_entity_poly.pdbx_strand_id
1 'polypeptide(L)'
;MFIVQQMTSVSHLIGNLTSMIILKKSCCKALKTLGFVERVSNEFNLLAPLKSLYCALVRPILEYVMVIWDPNTVIAKNQVEGVQRKFLYFTARVFHITHQPYDYEPVLAKLGLTTLADRRISASQDFLRKFMDGSIECPDLLCEINFKIPNFHPRSLYPFFIPICTTNYSFNRSIFKIMRITNENIPNFTFV
;
A
#
# COMPACT_ATOMS: atom_id res chain seq x y z
N MET A 1 -18.93 -10.55 3.11
CA MET A 1 -20.16 -9.76 2.92
C MET A 1 -20.48 -8.80 4.08
N PHE A 2 -20.17 -9.11 5.34
CA PHE A 2 -20.55 -8.26 6.51
C PHE A 2 -19.66 -7.04 6.85
N ILE A 3 -18.56 -6.81 6.14
CA ILE A 3 -17.65 -5.68 6.48
C ILE A 3 -17.83 -4.48 5.52
N VAL A 4 -18.46 -4.68 4.36
CA VAL A 4 -18.68 -3.61 3.35
C VAL A 4 -19.81 -2.65 3.77
N GLN A 5 -20.74 -3.10 4.62
CA GLN A 5 -21.94 -2.35 4.99
C GLN A 5 -21.71 -1.23 6.04
N GLN A 6 -20.50 -1.07 6.57
CA GLN A 6 -20.17 0.05 7.47
C GLN A 6 -19.65 1.31 6.76
N MET A 7 -19.49 1.30 5.42
CA MET A 7 -18.80 2.39 4.72
C MET A 7 -19.65 3.64 4.39
N THR A 8 -20.98 3.63 4.55
CA THR A 8 -21.82 4.65 3.90
C THR A 8 -22.44 5.75 4.78
N SER A 9 -22.41 5.72 6.12
CA SER A 9 -23.22 6.70 6.90
C SER A 9 -22.48 7.73 7.77
N VAL A 10 -21.13 7.78 7.83
CA VAL A 10 -20.43 8.76 8.71
C VAL A 10 -19.18 9.41 8.08
N SER A 11 -19.03 9.33 6.76
CA SER A 11 -17.73 9.47 6.08
C SER A 11 -17.22 10.90 5.83
N HIS A 12 -17.96 11.98 6.14
CA HIS A 12 -17.61 13.30 5.60
C HIS A 12 -16.70 14.22 6.44
N LEU A 13 -16.55 14.03 7.76
CA LEU A 13 -15.64 14.85 8.59
C LEU A 13 -14.71 14.05 9.51
N ILE A 14 -14.95 12.75 9.68
CA ILE A 14 -14.22 11.88 10.62
C ILE A 14 -13.07 11.12 9.92
N GLY A 15 -13.05 11.06 8.58
CA GLY A 15 -12.22 10.15 7.79
C GLY A 15 -10.70 10.31 7.94
N ASN A 16 -10.18 11.51 8.19
CA ASN A 16 -8.72 11.70 8.30
C ASN A 16 -8.20 11.26 9.69
N LEU A 17 -8.88 11.68 10.76
CA LEU A 17 -8.50 11.30 12.12
C LEU A 17 -8.64 9.79 12.34
N THR A 18 -9.72 9.18 11.82
CA THR A 18 -9.88 7.72 11.89
C THR A 18 -8.85 6.99 11.03
N SER A 19 -8.51 7.49 9.83
CA SER A 19 -7.45 6.88 9.01
C SER A 19 -6.10 6.85 9.74
N MET A 20 -5.74 7.95 10.42
CA MET A 20 -4.49 8.00 11.21
C MET A 20 -4.53 7.08 12.42
N ILE A 21 -5.68 6.95 13.10
CA ILE A 21 -5.84 6.04 14.25
C ILE A 21 -5.74 4.58 13.80
N ILE A 22 -6.47 4.20 12.74
CA ILE A 22 -6.44 2.85 12.17
C ILE A 22 -5.03 2.51 11.73
N LEU A 23 -4.35 3.44 11.07
CA LEU A 23 -2.97 3.27 10.64
C LEU A 23 -2.05 2.99 11.82
N LYS A 24 -2.06 3.86 12.84
CA LYS A 24 -1.22 3.70 14.04
C LYS A 24 -1.47 2.35 14.69
N LYS A 25 -2.74 1.95 14.84
CA LYS A 25 -3.11 0.64 15.42
C LYS A 25 -2.52 -0.51 14.61
N SER A 26 -2.58 -0.43 13.29
CA SER A 26 -2.07 -1.46 12.38
C SER A 26 -0.55 -1.50 12.36
N CYS A 27 0.15 -0.36 12.39
CA CYS A 27 1.60 -0.29 12.58
C CYS A 27 2.01 -0.91 13.91
N CYS A 28 1.30 -0.61 15.01
CA CYS A 28 1.57 -1.24 16.31
C CYS A 28 1.37 -2.76 16.27
N LYS A 29 0.31 -3.25 15.59
CA LYS A 29 0.08 -4.68 15.40
C LYS A 29 1.19 -5.34 14.56
N ALA A 30 1.59 -4.69 13.47
CA ALA A 30 2.68 -5.13 12.61
C ALA A 30 4.01 -5.19 13.36
N LEU A 31 4.33 -4.20 14.21
CA LEU A 31 5.52 -4.18 15.06
C LEU A 31 5.52 -5.29 16.11
N LYS A 32 4.36 -5.59 16.73
CA LYS A 32 4.24 -6.74 17.65
C LYS A 32 4.48 -8.07 16.93
N THR A 33 3.93 -8.20 15.73
CA THR A 33 4.11 -9.38 14.87
C THR A 33 5.57 -9.50 14.43
N LEU A 34 6.21 -8.38 14.09
CA LEU A 34 7.63 -8.32 13.78
C LEU A 34 8.47 -8.79 14.97
N GLY A 35 8.19 -8.33 16.20
CA GLY A 35 8.89 -8.80 17.39
C GLY A 35 8.68 -10.29 17.71
N PHE A 36 7.60 -10.90 17.21
CA PHE A 36 7.44 -12.35 17.21
C PHE A 36 8.37 -13.00 16.17
N VAL A 37 8.40 -12.49 14.93
CA VAL A 37 9.30 -12.96 13.86
C VAL A 37 10.77 -12.84 14.28
N GLU A 38 11.18 -11.73 14.89
CA GLU A 38 12.55 -11.52 15.38
C GLU A 38 12.95 -12.58 16.42
N ARG A 39 12.04 -12.98 17.31
CA ARG A 39 12.32 -14.02 18.32
C ARG A 39 12.45 -15.41 17.70
N VAL A 40 11.53 -15.77 16.80
CA VAL A 40 11.54 -17.08 16.12
C VAL A 40 12.74 -17.20 15.17
N SER A 41 13.11 -16.12 14.49
CA SER A 41 14.21 -16.13 13.53
C SER A 41 15.60 -16.19 14.15
N ASN A 42 15.75 -15.86 15.44
CA ASN A 42 17.03 -16.08 16.14
C ASN A 42 17.41 -17.57 16.20
N GLU A 43 16.46 -18.49 16.04
CA GLU A 43 16.73 -19.93 16.02
C GLU A 43 17.22 -20.43 14.64
N PHE A 44 16.95 -19.66 13.56
CA PHE A 44 17.26 -20.07 12.20
C PHE A 44 18.04 -18.96 11.45
N ASN A 45 19.35 -19.15 11.27
CA ASN A 45 20.27 -18.20 10.63
C ASN A 45 20.18 -18.16 9.10
N LEU A 46 18.97 -18.13 8.54
CA LEU A 46 18.75 -18.18 7.09
C LEU A 46 17.90 -16.98 6.61
N LEU A 47 18.37 -16.33 5.54
CA LEU A 47 17.70 -15.16 4.94
C LEU A 47 16.34 -15.50 4.33
N ALA A 48 16.22 -16.66 3.67
CA ALA A 48 15.01 -17.03 2.93
C ALA A 48 13.79 -17.29 3.85
N PRO A 49 13.89 -18.09 4.93
CA PRO A 49 12.80 -18.25 5.90
C PRO A 49 12.41 -16.93 6.57
N LEU A 50 13.38 -16.08 6.92
CA LEU A 50 13.13 -14.79 7.54
C LEU A 50 12.32 -13.87 6.61
N LYS A 51 12.72 -13.79 5.33
CA LYS A 51 11.97 -13.09 4.29
C LYS A 51 10.54 -13.65 4.21
N SER A 52 10.39 -14.96 4.14
CA SER A 52 9.08 -15.62 4.01
C SER A 52 8.14 -15.27 5.16
N LEU A 53 8.64 -15.35 6.40
CA LEU A 53 7.88 -14.98 7.61
C LEU A 53 7.44 -13.51 7.59
N TYR A 54 8.33 -12.60 7.21
CA TYR A 54 7.99 -11.19 7.07
C TYR A 54 6.89 -10.96 6.01
N CYS A 55 7.05 -11.58 4.83
CA CYS A 55 6.09 -11.51 3.74
C CYS A 55 4.73 -12.12 4.09
N ALA A 56 4.70 -13.18 4.91
CA ALA A 56 3.47 -13.89 5.26
C ALA A 56 2.71 -13.24 6.42
N LEU A 57 3.41 -12.68 7.43
CA LEU A 57 2.79 -12.23 8.68
C LEU A 57 2.69 -10.72 8.80
N VAL A 58 3.76 -10.00 8.48
CA VAL A 58 3.84 -8.54 8.71
C VAL A 58 3.32 -7.78 7.50
N ARG A 59 3.72 -8.18 6.29
CA ARG A 59 3.37 -7.49 5.06
C ARG A 59 1.87 -7.38 4.79
N PRO A 60 1.04 -8.43 4.97
CA PRO A 60 -0.39 -8.33 4.65
C PRO A 60 -1.13 -7.34 5.54
N ILE A 61 -0.70 -7.19 6.80
CA ILE A 61 -1.27 -6.20 7.75
C ILE A 61 -1.07 -4.78 7.22
N LEU A 62 0.13 -4.49 6.69
CA LEU A 62 0.48 -3.16 6.19
C LEU A 62 -0.15 -2.91 4.81
N GLU A 63 -0.04 -3.85 3.88
CA GLU A 63 -0.56 -3.69 2.51
C GLU A 63 -2.08 -3.48 2.51
N TYR A 64 -2.83 -4.24 3.32
CA TYR A 64 -4.28 -4.09 3.41
C TYR A 64 -4.70 -2.67 3.84
N VAL A 65 -4.06 -2.14 4.88
CA VAL A 65 -4.41 -0.82 5.41
C VAL A 65 -3.95 0.30 4.47
N MET A 66 -2.84 0.10 3.75
CA MET A 66 -2.35 1.07 2.76
C MET A 66 -3.25 1.20 1.55
N VAL A 67 -3.86 0.13 1.07
CA VAL A 67 -4.77 0.20 -0.10
C VAL A 67 -6.06 0.93 0.28
N ILE A 68 -6.62 0.63 1.45
CA ILE A 68 -7.94 1.17 1.84
C ILE A 68 -7.81 2.60 2.39
N TRP A 69 -6.85 2.82 3.27
CA TRP A 69 -6.72 4.05 4.08
C TRP A 69 -5.46 4.84 3.74
N ASP A 70 -4.98 4.78 2.49
CA ASP A 70 -3.69 5.33 2.04
C ASP A 70 -3.43 6.73 2.63
N PRO A 71 -2.52 6.84 3.62
CA PRO A 71 -2.40 8.07 4.35
C PRO A 71 -1.62 9.09 3.53
N ASN A 72 -2.19 10.30 3.46
CA ASN A 72 -1.64 11.37 2.63
C ASN A 72 -0.58 12.19 3.36
N THR A 73 -0.49 12.06 4.68
CA THR A 73 0.51 12.76 5.47
C THR A 73 1.85 12.02 5.41
N VAL A 74 2.92 12.79 5.24
CA VAL A 74 4.30 12.29 5.24
C VAL A 74 4.60 11.51 6.53
N ILE A 75 4.09 11.98 7.66
CA ILE A 75 4.25 11.34 8.98
C ILE A 75 3.74 9.90 8.96
N ALA A 76 2.54 9.68 8.44
CA ALA A 76 1.91 8.38 8.40
C ALA A 76 2.62 7.43 7.42
N LYS A 77 3.03 7.92 6.25
CA LYS A 77 3.88 7.14 5.33
C LYS A 77 5.18 6.72 6.02
N ASN A 78 5.84 7.67 6.71
CA ASN A 78 7.07 7.41 7.43
C ASN A 78 6.91 6.41 8.58
N GLN A 79 5.75 6.36 9.24
CA GLN A 79 5.46 5.36 10.27
C GLN A 79 5.39 3.94 9.69
N VAL A 80 4.77 3.78 8.53
CA VAL A 80 4.67 2.50 7.82
C VAL A 80 6.04 2.04 7.34
N GLU A 81 6.78 2.93 6.67
CA GLU A 81 8.16 2.67 6.25
C GLU A 81 9.06 2.38 7.46
N GLY A 82 8.77 2.97 8.62
CA GLY A 82 9.47 2.69 9.88
C GLY A 82 9.37 1.23 10.32
N VAL A 83 8.25 0.56 10.04
CA VAL A 83 8.10 -0.88 10.33
C VAL A 83 9.02 -1.72 9.44
N GLN A 84 9.09 -1.39 8.13
CA GLN A 84 9.99 -2.07 7.21
C GLN A 84 11.46 -1.79 7.56
N ARG A 85 11.82 -0.53 7.82
CA ARG A 85 13.19 -0.15 8.24
C ARG A 85 13.62 -0.89 9.50
N LYS A 86 12.72 -1.06 10.49
CA LYS A 86 13.04 -1.84 11.69
C LYS A 86 13.37 -3.30 11.37
N PHE A 87 12.59 -3.93 10.49
CA PHE A 87 12.89 -5.28 10.00
C PHE A 87 14.24 -5.34 9.26
N LEU A 88 14.51 -4.38 8.36
CA LEU A 88 15.76 -4.31 7.62
C LEU A 88 16.96 -4.13 8.56
N TYR A 89 16.85 -3.25 9.55
CA TYR A 89 17.87 -3.08 10.59
C TYR A 89 18.15 -4.38 11.35
N PHE A 90 17.09 -5.10 11.76
CA PHE A 90 17.24 -6.40 12.39
C PHE A 90 17.97 -7.40 11.48
N THR A 91 17.57 -7.49 10.20
CA THR A 91 18.21 -8.40 9.24
C THR A 91 19.67 -8.05 8.99
N ALA A 92 20.00 -6.76 8.87
CA ALA A 92 21.38 -6.31 8.68
C ALA A 92 22.26 -6.69 9.88
N ARG A 93 21.70 -6.59 11.09
CA ARG A 93 22.39 -6.97 12.33
C ARG A 93 22.63 -8.48 12.43
N VAL A 94 21.62 -9.30 12.11
CA VAL A 94 21.74 -10.78 12.21
C VAL A 94 22.68 -11.34 11.14
N PHE A 95 22.67 -10.78 9.93
CA PHE A 95 23.46 -11.28 8.80
C PHE A 95 24.74 -10.48 8.53
N HIS A 96 25.12 -9.58 9.44
CA HIS A 96 26.31 -8.72 9.33
C HIS A 96 26.44 -8.00 7.97
N ILE A 97 25.32 -7.49 7.44
CA ILE A 97 25.30 -6.78 6.17
C ILE A 97 25.77 -5.34 6.41
N THR A 98 26.88 -4.97 5.76
CA THR A 98 27.38 -3.61 5.74
C THR A 98 26.46 -2.72 4.91
N HIS A 99 26.03 -1.61 5.50
CA HIS A 99 25.20 -0.60 4.86
C HIS A 99 25.52 0.77 5.46
N GLN A 100 25.29 1.84 4.69
CA GLN A 100 25.44 3.19 5.23
C GLN A 100 24.27 3.52 6.17
N PRO A 101 24.49 4.40 7.17
CA PRO A 101 23.38 4.89 8.00
C PRO A 101 22.28 5.46 7.10
N TYR A 102 21.04 5.03 7.34
CA TYR A 102 19.83 5.43 6.61
C TYR A 102 19.67 4.90 5.18
N ASP A 103 20.69 4.24 4.60
CA ASP A 103 20.57 3.56 3.32
C ASP A 103 20.34 2.05 3.52
N TYR A 104 19.11 1.60 3.29
CA TYR A 104 18.72 0.20 3.43
C TYR A 104 18.52 -0.51 2.08
N GLU A 105 18.80 0.15 0.96
CA GLU A 105 18.79 -0.44 -0.38
C GLU A 105 19.66 -1.70 -0.51
N PRO A 106 20.90 -1.77 0.02
CA PRO A 106 21.71 -2.99 -0.09
C PRO A 106 21.07 -4.18 0.66
N VAL A 107 20.38 -3.91 1.77
CA VAL A 107 19.69 -4.93 2.57
C VAL A 107 18.43 -5.41 1.85
N LEU A 108 17.68 -4.50 1.25
CA LEU A 108 16.53 -4.80 0.40
C LEU A 108 16.93 -5.68 -0.79
N ALA A 109 18.00 -5.30 -1.50
CA ALA A 109 18.53 -6.05 -2.63
C ALA A 109 18.95 -7.47 -2.21
N LYS A 110 19.64 -7.63 -1.07
CA LYS A 110 20.06 -8.94 -0.57
C LYS A 110 18.88 -9.84 -0.20
N LEU A 111 17.81 -9.26 0.33
CA LEU A 111 16.56 -9.97 0.64
C LEU A 111 15.68 -10.15 -0.60
N GLY A 112 15.98 -9.51 -1.73
CA GLY A 112 15.08 -9.44 -2.90
C GLY A 112 13.71 -8.87 -2.53
N LEU A 113 13.72 -7.77 -1.78
CA LEU A 113 12.54 -7.05 -1.32
C LEU A 113 12.48 -5.68 -2.00
N THR A 114 11.27 -5.21 -2.26
CA THR A 114 11.02 -3.85 -2.72
C THR A 114 10.52 -2.98 -1.56
N THR A 115 10.54 -1.66 -1.73
CA THR A 115 10.00 -0.75 -0.73
C THR A 115 8.48 -0.92 -0.58
N LEU A 116 7.94 -0.59 0.60
CA LEU A 116 6.48 -0.56 0.80
C LEU A 116 5.82 0.54 -0.06
N ALA A 117 6.55 1.58 -0.45
CA ALA A 117 6.08 2.59 -1.40
C ALA A 117 5.82 1.99 -2.80
N ASP A 118 6.77 1.27 -3.37
CA ASP A 118 6.62 0.64 -4.69
C ASP A 118 5.53 -0.44 -4.67
N ARG A 119 5.46 -1.19 -3.57
CA ARG A 119 4.41 -2.19 -3.35
C ARG A 119 3.04 -1.57 -3.28
N ARG A 120 2.91 -0.35 -2.73
CA ARG A 120 1.63 0.37 -2.68
C ARG A 120 1.14 0.75 -4.08
N ILE A 121 2.04 1.17 -4.96
CA ILE A 121 1.72 1.46 -6.36
C ILE A 121 1.22 0.17 -7.03
N SER A 122 1.98 -0.92 -6.87
CA SER A 122 1.63 -2.23 -7.43
C SER A 122 0.27 -2.73 -6.92
N ALA A 123 0.05 -2.68 -5.60
CA ALA A 123 -1.20 -3.10 -4.97
C ALA A 123 -2.40 -2.25 -5.40
N SER A 124 -2.18 -0.95 -5.67
CA SER A 124 -3.24 -0.06 -6.18
C SER A 124 -3.65 -0.45 -7.59
N GLN A 125 -2.68 -0.78 -8.44
CA GLN A 125 -2.94 -1.28 -9.79
C GLN A 125 -3.61 -2.66 -9.78
N ASP A 126 -3.14 -3.58 -8.93
CA ASP A 126 -3.73 -4.91 -8.76
C ASP A 126 -5.18 -4.82 -8.25
N PHE A 127 -5.44 -3.89 -7.33
CA PHE A 127 -6.79 -3.63 -6.83
C PHE A 127 -7.72 -3.20 -7.98
N LEU A 128 -7.29 -2.27 -8.84
CA LEU A 128 -8.08 -1.87 -10.01
C LEU A 128 -8.27 -3.00 -11.01
N ARG A 129 -7.24 -3.79 -11.32
CA ARG A 129 -7.38 -4.92 -12.26
C ARG A 129 -8.42 -5.92 -11.76
N LYS A 130 -8.33 -6.32 -10.49
CA LYS A 130 -9.32 -7.20 -9.86
C LYS A 130 -10.73 -6.63 -9.89
N PHE A 131 -10.84 -5.31 -9.87
CA PHE A 131 -12.10 -4.60 -9.98
C PHE A 131 -12.66 -4.61 -11.42
N MET A 132 -11.79 -4.48 -12.43
CA MET A 132 -12.14 -4.60 -13.85
C MET A 132 -12.51 -6.03 -14.24
N ASP A 133 -11.78 -7.02 -13.73
CA ASP A 133 -11.96 -8.44 -14.03
C ASP A 133 -13.18 -9.05 -13.31
N GLY A 134 -13.94 -8.25 -12.56
CA GLY A 134 -15.12 -8.68 -11.80
C GLY A 134 -14.80 -9.56 -10.59
N SER A 135 -13.53 -9.71 -10.19
CA SER A 135 -13.14 -10.50 -9.01
C SER A 135 -13.55 -9.83 -7.69
N ILE A 136 -13.81 -8.52 -7.71
CA ILE A 136 -14.32 -7.75 -6.56
C ILE A 136 -15.63 -7.08 -6.98
N GLU A 137 -16.74 -7.58 -6.48
CA GLU A 137 -18.06 -7.00 -6.73
C GLU A 137 -18.40 -5.97 -5.64
N CYS A 138 -18.26 -4.68 -5.97
CA CYS A 138 -18.73 -3.58 -5.13
C CYS A 138 -19.35 -2.49 -6.02
N PRO A 139 -20.66 -2.54 -6.29
CA PRO A 139 -21.31 -1.64 -7.24
C PRO A 139 -21.19 -0.16 -6.82
N ASP A 140 -21.26 0.14 -5.53
CA ASP A 140 -21.11 1.51 -5.01
C ASP A 140 -19.72 2.09 -5.35
N LEU A 141 -18.66 1.29 -5.21
CA LEU A 141 -17.31 1.72 -5.53
C LEU A 141 -17.08 1.83 -7.05
N LEU A 142 -17.79 1.01 -7.83
CA LEU A 142 -17.70 1.01 -9.29
C LEU A 142 -18.29 2.28 -9.90
N CYS A 143 -19.37 2.76 -9.31
CA CYS A 143 -19.96 4.06 -9.65
C CYS A 143 -19.01 5.24 -9.39
N GLU A 144 -18.01 5.10 -8.51
CA GLU A 144 -17.02 6.16 -8.26
C GLU A 144 -15.84 6.17 -9.26
N ILE A 145 -15.66 5.10 -10.04
CA ILE A 145 -14.59 4.98 -11.04
C ILE A 145 -15.03 5.65 -12.34
N ASN A 146 -14.32 6.71 -12.73
CA ASN A 146 -14.62 7.44 -13.95
C ASN A 146 -13.67 6.98 -15.06
N PHE A 147 -14.18 6.23 -16.04
CA PHE A 147 -13.42 5.88 -17.23
C PHE A 147 -13.33 7.05 -18.19
N LYS A 148 -12.14 7.27 -18.75
CA LYS A 148 -11.97 8.24 -19.82
C LYS A 148 -12.19 7.54 -21.16
N ILE A 149 -13.35 7.76 -21.76
CA ILE A 149 -13.68 7.24 -23.10
C ILE A 149 -13.04 8.19 -24.14
N PRO A 150 -12.08 7.73 -24.97
CA PRO A 150 -11.45 8.60 -25.96
C PRO A 150 -12.42 9.00 -27.06
N ASN A 151 -12.54 10.30 -27.32
CA ASN A 151 -13.28 10.83 -28.45
C ASN A 151 -12.28 11.15 -29.58
N PHE A 152 -11.87 10.10 -30.32
CA PHE A 152 -10.85 10.10 -31.39
C PHE A 152 -9.39 10.43 -30.99
N HIS A 153 -8.45 9.59 -31.45
CA HIS A 153 -6.97 9.75 -31.42
C HIS A 153 -6.42 10.62 -30.28
N PRO A 154 -6.51 10.18 -29.02
CA PRO A 154 -6.05 10.97 -27.89
C PRO A 154 -4.52 11.10 -27.93
N ARG A 155 -4.01 12.32 -27.72
CA ARG A 155 -2.56 12.57 -27.53
C ARG A 155 -2.03 11.96 -26.22
N SER A 156 -2.91 11.50 -25.31
CA SER A 156 -2.53 10.80 -24.09
C SER A 156 -3.50 9.66 -23.76
N LEU A 157 -2.95 8.47 -23.51
CA LEU A 157 -3.68 7.23 -23.23
C LEU A 157 -3.95 7.07 -21.72
N TYR A 158 -4.56 8.07 -21.09
CA TYR A 158 -4.97 7.94 -19.68
C TYR A 158 -6.28 7.15 -19.58
N PRO A 159 -6.31 6.01 -18.87
CA PRO A 159 -7.50 5.19 -18.74
C PRO A 159 -8.62 5.80 -17.90
N PHE A 160 -8.28 6.59 -16.88
CA PHE A 160 -9.24 7.13 -15.93
C PHE A 160 -9.36 8.65 -16.04
N PHE A 161 -10.57 9.16 -15.86
CA PHE A 161 -10.85 10.57 -15.65
C PHE A 161 -10.78 10.90 -14.16
N ILE A 162 -10.02 11.93 -13.79
CA ILE A 162 -9.88 12.36 -12.39
C ILE A 162 -10.73 13.63 -12.22
N PRO A 163 -11.78 13.62 -11.39
CA PRO A 163 -12.59 14.80 -11.13
C PRO A 163 -11.77 15.95 -10.55
N ILE A 164 -12.11 17.18 -10.92
CA ILE A 164 -11.51 18.38 -10.33
C ILE A 164 -11.97 18.45 -8.87
N CYS A 165 -11.00 18.43 -7.95
CA CYS A 165 -11.27 18.45 -6.52
C CYS A 165 -11.00 19.84 -5.95
N THR A 166 -11.98 20.41 -5.23
CA THR A 166 -11.85 21.74 -4.60
C THR A 166 -11.16 21.69 -3.24
N THR A 167 -11.13 20.52 -2.59
CA THR A 167 -10.50 20.35 -1.27
C THR A 167 -9.39 19.30 -1.32
N ASN A 168 -8.39 19.49 -0.46
CA ASN A 168 -7.35 18.49 -0.23
C ASN A 168 -7.93 17.14 0.24
N TYR A 169 -9.08 17.14 0.90
CA TYR A 169 -9.74 15.90 1.32
C TYR A 169 -10.26 15.11 0.12
N SER A 170 -11.05 15.75 -0.76
CA SER A 170 -11.58 15.11 -1.97
C SER A 170 -10.46 14.67 -2.91
N PHE A 171 -9.43 15.51 -3.08
CA PHE A 171 -8.26 15.20 -3.92
C PHE A 171 -7.51 13.94 -3.49
N ASN A 172 -7.59 13.63 -2.19
CA ASN A 172 -6.88 12.55 -1.53
C ASN A 172 -7.78 11.34 -1.19
N ARG A 173 -8.99 11.28 -1.74
CA ARG A 173 -9.82 10.06 -1.67
C ARG A 173 -9.06 8.87 -2.26
N SER A 174 -9.15 7.72 -1.59
CA SER A 174 -8.43 6.49 -1.98
C SER A 174 -8.68 6.13 -3.46
N ILE A 175 -9.94 6.19 -3.92
CA ILE A 175 -10.29 5.82 -5.30
C ILE A 175 -9.69 6.78 -6.35
N PHE A 176 -9.75 8.10 -6.11
CA PHE A 176 -9.17 9.10 -7.01
C PHE A 176 -7.65 9.01 -7.06
N LYS A 177 -7.03 8.69 -5.93
CA LYS A 177 -5.60 8.48 -5.83
C LYS A 177 -5.15 7.23 -6.58
N ILE A 178 -5.86 6.12 -6.43
CA ILE A 178 -5.58 4.87 -7.15
C ILE A 178 -5.71 5.10 -8.67
N MET A 179 -6.75 5.80 -9.14
CA MET A 179 -6.89 6.19 -10.55
C MET A 179 -5.73 7.07 -11.03
N ARG A 180 -5.28 8.02 -10.21
CA ARG A 180 -4.14 8.90 -10.54
C ARG A 180 -2.82 8.14 -10.65
N ILE A 181 -2.50 7.32 -9.65
CA ILE A 181 -1.29 6.48 -9.64
C ILE A 181 -1.27 5.60 -10.90
N THR A 182 -2.42 5.09 -11.31
CA THR A 182 -2.53 4.23 -12.49
C THR A 182 -2.36 5.01 -13.79
N ASN A 183 -2.92 6.22 -13.88
CA ASN A 183 -2.68 7.14 -15.00
C ASN A 183 -1.21 7.58 -15.11
N GLU A 184 -0.48 7.68 -14.01
CA GLU A 184 0.96 8.02 -14.00
C GLU A 184 1.83 6.83 -14.41
N ASN A 185 1.37 5.60 -14.15
CA ASN A 185 2.12 4.34 -14.36
C ASN A 185 1.57 3.50 -15.53
N ILE A 186 1.03 4.14 -16.57
CA ILE A 186 0.43 3.51 -17.77
C ILE A 186 1.26 2.36 -18.38
N PRO A 187 2.59 2.46 -18.60
CA PRO A 187 3.32 1.37 -19.29
C PRO A 187 3.26 0.03 -18.56
N ASN A 188 2.96 0.02 -17.26
CA ASN A 188 2.79 -1.19 -16.47
C ASN A 188 1.33 -1.66 -16.38
N PHE A 189 0.36 -0.84 -16.79
CA PHE A 189 -1.07 -1.13 -16.72
C PHE A 189 -1.62 -1.37 -18.12
N THR A 190 -1.49 -2.61 -18.60
CA THR A 190 -2.14 -3.07 -19.83
C THR A 190 -3.52 -3.62 -19.52
N PHE A 191 -4.53 -3.15 -20.25
CA PHE A 191 -5.80 -3.86 -20.38
C PHE A 191 -5.51 -5.10 -21.21
N VAL A 192 -5.47 -6.27 -20.58
CA VAL A 192 -5.42 -7.55 -21.28
C VAL A 192 -6.85 -7.97 -21.60
#